data_AF-A0A7C4X9Z1-F1
#
_entry.id   AF-A0A7C4X9Z1-F1
#
_cell.length_a   1.000
_cell.length_b   1.000
_cell.length_c   1.000
_cell.angle_alpha   90.00
_cell.angle_beta   90.00
_cell.angle_gamma   90.00
#
_symmetry.space_group_name_H-M   'P 1'
#
loop_
_entity.id
_entity.type
_entity.pdbx_description
1 polymer ?
#
loop_
_entity_poly.entity_id
_entity_poly.type
_entity_poly.pdbx_seq_one_letter_code
_entity_poly.pdbx_strand_id
1 'polypeptide(L)'
;MLPIFLPPFFLFANPVIDSIYERPAVPILSLPAGARIVGMGSSSIGDGDDPIAIKLNPGALGFFEDFQLAIMDQGLPPGGGRILEDVWLKSLGKRFYNGTQNLTPEPPWLGLLHDGMRYIYGIGVLPLKNYGVLGMNYLYFTTGVTDVIDPYGNYIGSYMSYDYAIGASFGMRFKRIGIGMTGKYIYSSLIPDWVYWIKLGDGYSIAIDIGFQLKFKGLNFGISLLNFGPGISYGPNETFRLPTRLGWGFSIEPLIALDSIFFKTRFCINDINVTDVLNIKYNLDRSYDFDYPDEDIWHGSGWEFKFFH
;
A
#
# COMPACT_ATOMS: atom_id res chain seq x y z
N MET A 1 36.52 -13.21 -5.61
CA MET A 1 35.48 -12.36 -5.03
C MET A 1 34.87 -11.59 -6.18
N LEU A 2 33.69 -12.02 -6.65
CA LEU A 2 33.05 -11.51 -7.86
C LEU A 2 31.98 -10.48 -7.46
N PRO A 3 31.97 -9.26 -8.04
CA PRO A 3 30.87 -8.34 -7.86
C PRO A 3 29.71 -8.80 -8.77
N ILE A 4 28.64 -9.32 -8.18
CA ILE A 4 27.41 -9.65 -8.89
C ILE A 4 26.46 -8.48 -8.69
N PHE A 5 25.88 -8.00 -9.78
CA PHE A 5 24.91 -6.91 -9.82
C PHE A 5 23.64 -7.39 -9.09
N LEU A 6 23.46 -6.97 -7.85
CA LEU A 6 22.21 -7.18 -7.12
C LEU A 6 21.10 -6.35 -7.78
N PRO A 7 19.83 -6.79 -7.76
CA PRO A 7 18.73 -6.05 -8.35
C PRO A 7 18.69 -4.61 -7.82
N PRO A 8 18.18 -3.63 -8.60
CA PRO A 8 18.35 -2.19 -8.33
C PRO A 8 17.92 -1.70 -6.93
N PHE A 9 17.10 -2.45 -6.20
CA PHE A 9 16.81 -2.15 -4.79
C PHE A 9 18.01 -2.32 -3.85
N PHE A 10 18.98 -3.18 -4.19
CA PHE A 10 20.26 -3.26 -3.49
C PHE A 10 21.24 -2.17 -3.91
N LEU A 11 21.04 -1.48 -5.04
CA LEU A 11 21.96 -0.43 -5.53
C LEU A 11 21.73 0.94 -4.86
N PHE A 12 20.73 1.07 -4.01
CA PHE A 12 20.66 2.15 -3.01
C PHE A 12 21.50 1.83 -1.75
N ALA A 13 22.19 0.69 -1.71
CA ALA A 13 23.12 0.35 -0.65
C ALA A 13 24.49 1.00 -0.90
N ASN A 14 24.80 2.01 -0.09
CA ASN A 14 26.18 2.37 0.19
C ASN A 14 26.85 1.14 0.85
N PRO A 15 28.01 0.63 0.37
CA PRO A 15 28.59 -0.59 0.89
C PRO A 15 29.32 -0.32 2.21
N VAL A 16 28.55 -0.23 3.30
CA VAL A 16 29.06 -0.47 4.65
C VAL A 16 28.55 -1.84 5.06
N ILE A 17 29.49 -2.79 5.11
CA ILE A 17 29.27 -4.25 5.19
C ILE A 17 28.67 -4.73 6.53
N ASP A 18 28.33 -3.83 7.46
CA ASP A 18 27.85 -4.19 8.81
C ASP A 18 26.31 -4.16 9.02
N SER A 19 25.47 -3.86 8.02
CA SER A 19 24.02 -3.59 8.25
C SER A 19 22.99 -4.47 7.51
N ILE A 20 23.40 -5.56 6.85
CA ILE A 20 22.46 -6.40 6.06
C ILE A 20 21.41 -7.09 6.96
N TYR A 21 21.73 -7.32 8.24
CA TYR A 21 20.81 -7.90 9.24
C TYR A 21 19.82 -6.90 9.85
N GLU A 22 19.98 -5.60 9.61
CA GLU A 22 19.20 -4.55 10.28
C GLU A 22 17.95 -4.12 9.50
N ARG A 23 17.95 -4.33 8.18
CA ARG A 23 16.86 -3.85 7.31
C ARG A 23 15.74 -4.89 7.19
N PRO A 24 14.47 -4.46 7.20
CA PRO A 24 13.36 -5.37 7.07
C PRO A 24 13.29 -5.96 5.66
N ALA A 25 12.96 -7.24 5.57
CA ALA A 25 12.66 -7.89 4.30
C ALA A 25 11.28 -7.48 3.79
N VAL A 26 10.98 -7.82 2.52
CA VAL A 26 9.67 -7.57 1.89
C VAL A 26 9.26 -6.08 1.98
N PRO A 27 10.10 -5.15 1.50
CA PRO A 27 9.88 -3.70 1.62
C PRO A 27 8.59 -3.21 0.94
N ILE A 28 8.03 -4.04 0.04
CA ILE A 28 6.77 -3.83 -0.66
C ILE A 28 5.57 -3.59 0.28
N LEU A 29 5.61 -4.13 1.49
CA LEU A 29 4.57 -3.91 2.50
C LEU A 29 4.51 -2.45 2.98
N SER A 30 5.62 -1.72 2.86
CA SER A 30 5.74 -0.31 3.24
C SER A 30 5.47 0.66 2.09
N LEU A 31 5.43 0.20 0.84
CA LEU A 31 5.17 1.07 -0.29
C LEU A 31 3.75 1.66 -0.20
N PRO A 32 3.54 2.96 -0.44
CA PRO A 32 2.20 3.53 -0.46
C PRO A 32 1.40 2.97 -1.63
N ALA A 33 0.08 2.87 -1.47
CA ALA A 33 -0.82 2.46 -2.54
C ALA A 33 -1.93 3.51 -2.70
N GLY A 34 -2.48 3.63 -3.90
CA GLY A 34 -3.56 4.55 -4.24
C GLY A 34 -3.06 5.94 -4.64
N ALA A 35 -3.56 6.46 -5.77
CA ALA A 35 -3.17 7.78 -6.28
C ALA A 35 -3.47 8.90 -5.28
N ARG A 36 -4.63 8.82 -4.59
CA ARG A 36 -5.02 9.78 -3.55
C ARG A 36 -4.03 9.78 -2.39
N ILE A 37 -3.74 8.61 -1.83
CA ILE A 37 -2.83 8.46 -0.68
C ILE A 37 -1.40 8.87 -1.05
N VAL A 38 -0.92 8.46 -2.22
CA VAL A 38 0.40 8.89 -2.72
C VAL A 38 0.45 10.42 -2.88
N GLY A 39 -0.59 11.04 -3.47
CA GLY A 39 -0.69 12.50 -3.60
C GLY A 39 -0.80 13.22 -2.25
N MET A 40 -1.34 12.55 -1.23
CA MET A 40 -1.40 13.02 0.16
C MET A 40 -0.10 12.75 0.94
N GLY A 41 1.03 12.52 0.27
CA GLY A 41 2.31 12.24 0.94
C GLY A 41 2.31 10.95 1.75
N SER A 42 1.48 9.97 1.35
CA SER A 42 1.25 8.72 2.07
C SER A 42 0.72 8.91 3.50
N SER A 43 0.04 10.03 3.75
CA SER A 43 -0.58 10.33 5.04
C SER A 43 -2.08 10.00 5.02
N SER A 44 -2.43 8.83 5.58
CA SER A 44 -3.81 8.37 5.73
C SER A 44 -3.99 7.42 6.93
N ILE A 45 -3.16 7.53 7.97
CA ILE A 45 -3.36 6.83 9.24
C ILE A 45 -4.51 7.49 9.99
N GLY A 46 -4.54 8.83 10.02
CA GLY A 46 -5.64 9.61 10.61
C GLY A 46 -6.83 9.81 9.68
N ASP A 47 -6.66 9.58 8.38
CA ASP A 47 -7.70 9.74 7.34
C ASP A 47 -8.15 8.38 6.85
N GLY A 48 -9.44 8.10 6.92
CA GLY A 48 -10.00 6.76 6.73
C GLY A 48 -11.18 6.77 5.79
N ASP A 49 -11.07 7.53 4.71
CA ASP A 49 -12.17 7.87 3.80
C ASP A 49 -12.07 7.14 2.45
N ASP A 50 -10.98 6.42 2.21
CA ASP A 50 -10.69 5.61 1.01
C ASP A 50 -10.40 4.18 1.46
N PRO A 51 -10.95 3.13 0.82
CA PRO A 51 -10.67 1.74 1.19
C PRO A 51 -9.16 1.42 1.14
N ILE A 52 -8.37 2.07 0.28
CA ILE A 52 -6.91 1.86 0.25
C ILE A 52 -6.26 2.29 1.58
N ALA A 53 -6.85 3.22 2.33
CA ALA A 53 -6.33 3.67 3.63
C ALA A 53 -6.29 2.54 4.68
N ILE A 54 -7.04 1.45 4.48
CA ILE A 54 -6.98 0.25 5.33
C ILE A 54 -5.57 -0.36 5.34
N LYS A 55 -4.77 -0.17 4.28
CA LYS A 55 -3.34 -0.55 4.25
C LYS A 55 -2.53 0.17 5.34
N LEU A 56 -2.93 1.39 5.68
CA LEU A 56 -2.26 2.27 6.64
C LEU A 56 -2.90 2.25 8.02
N ASN A 57 -4.23 2.05 8.11
CA ASN A 57 -4.93 1.92 9.37
C ASN A 57 -6.22 1.09 9.23
N PRO A 58 -6.24 -0.19 9.64
CA PRO A 58 -7.46 -0.98 9.60
C PRO A 58 -8.53 -0.49 10.60
N GLY A 59 -8.19 0.39 11.54
CA GLY A 59 -9.14 1.02 12.47
C GLY A 59 -10.22 1.84 11.77
N ALA A 60 -9.94 2.34 10.56
CA ALA A 60 -10.90 3.04 9.73
C ALA A 60 -11.96 2.13 9.09
N LEU A 61 -11.71 0.81 9.00
CA LEU A 61 -12.55 -0.14 8.27
C LEU A 61 -14.00 -0.16 8.75
N GLY A 62 -14.24 0.03 10.05
CA GLY A 62 -15.60 0.07 10.61
C GLY A 62 -16.47 1.25 10.15
N PHE A 63 -15.90 2.26 9.49
CA PHE A 63 -16.61 3.46 9.03
C PHE A 63 -17.16 3.35 7.60
N PHE A 64 -16.85 2.28 6.86
CA PHE A 64 -17.40 2.08 5.51
C PHE A 64 -18.84 1.57 5.59
N GLU A 65 -19.75 2.25 4.90
CA GLU A 65 -21.19 1.93 4.89
C GLU A 65 -21.65 1.26 3.59
N ASP A 66 -20.88 1.42 2.51
CA ASP A 66 -21.14 0.82 1.20
C ASP A 66 -20.07 -0.17 0.76
N PHE A 67 -20.44 -1.10 -0.14
CA PHE A 67 -19.47 -1.93 -0.83
C PHE A 67 -18.55 -1.05 -1.70
N GLN A 68 -17.24 -1.22 -1.54
CA GLN A 68 -16.25 -0.45 -2.29
C GLN A 68 -15.14 -1.37 -2.78
N LEU A 69 -14.65 -1.08 -3.99
CA LEU A 69 -13.53 -1.77 -4.61
C LEU A 69 -12.56 -0.72 -5.13
N ALA A 70 -11.29 -0.83 -4.74
CA ALA A 70 -10.24 0.03 -5.23
C ALA A 70 -9.06 -0.82 -5.72
N ILE A 71 -8.55 -0.48 -6.90
CA ILE A 71 -7.45 -1.19 -7.56
C ILE A 71 -6.47 -0.15 -8.08
N MET A 72 -5.20 -0.37 -7.82
CA MET A 72 -4.06 0.41 -8.29
C MET A 72 -3.18 -0.47 -9.16
N ASP A 73 -2.71 0.10 -10.27
CA ASP A 73 -1.96 -0.57 -11.33
C ASP A 73 -2.79 -1.73 -11.94
N GLN A 74 -3.56 -1.42 -12.99
CA GLN A 74 -4.66 -2.25 -13.52
C GLN A 74 -4.23 -3.56 -14.20
N GLY A 75 -2.93 -3.90 -14.23
CA GLY A 75 -2.49 -5.20 -14.71
C GLY A 75 -2.86 -6.27 -13.70
N LEU A 76 -3.95 -7.01 -13.91
CA LEU A 76 -4.27 -8.11 -13.01
C LEU A 76 -3.18 -9.18 -13.13
N PRO A 77 -2.72 -9.79 -12.02
CA PRO A 77 -1.64 -10.76 -12.05
C PRO A 77 -2.00 -11.94 -12.97
N PRO A 78 -1.00 -12.67 -13.51
CA PRO A 78 -1.24 -13.86 -14.33
C PRO A 78 -2.18 -14.83 -13.60
N GLY A 79 -3.32 -15.19 -14.24
CA GLY A 79 -4.37 -16.01 -13.64
C GLY A 79 -5.78 -15.52 -13.98
N GLY A 80 -6.74 -15.82 -13.10
CA GLY A 80 -8.16 -15.52 -13.32
C GLY A 80 -8.47 -14.02 -13.50
N GLY A 81 -7.72 -13.14 -12.84
CA GLY A 81 -7.84 -11.69 -13.01
C GLY A 81 -7.43 -11.25 -14.42
N ARG A 82 -6.28 -11.73 -14.93
CA ARG A 82 -5.83 -11.44 -16.30
C ARG A 82 -6.82 -11.93 -17.36
N ILE A 83 -7.50 -13.05 -17.12
CA ILE A 83 -8.56 -13.54 -18.01
C ILE A 83 -9.75 -12.56 -18.04
N LEU A 84 -10.18 -12.05 -16.88
CA LEU A 84 -11.27 -11.06 -16.81
C LEU A 84 -10.89 -9.73 -17.47
N GLU A 85 -9.65 -9.27 -17.25
CA GLU A 85 -9.10 -8.08 -17.90
C GLU A 85 -9.06 -8.25 -19.42
N ASP A 86 -8.54 -9.38 -19.91
CA ASP A 86 -8.50 -9.73 -21.32
C ASP A 86 -9.91 -9.73 -21.94
N VAL A 87 -10.88 -10.32 -21.26
CA VAL A 87 -12.28 -10.36 -21.71
C VAL A 87 -12.86 -8.94 -21.78
N TRP A 88 -12.61 -8.11 -20.76
CA TRP A 88 -13.07 -6.72 -20.73
C TRP A 88 -12.44 -5.88 -21.85
N LEU A 89 -11.11 -5.88 -21.96
CA LEU A 89 -10.36 -5.14 -22.99
C LEU A 89 -10.72 -5.59 -24.41
N LYS A 90 -10.89 -6.90 -24.64
CA LYS A 90 -11.19 -7.45 -25.98
C LYS A 90 -12.66 -7.28 -26.39
N SER A 91 -13.58 -7.10 -25.45
CA SER A 91 -15.04 -7.09 -25.70
C SER A 91 -15.75 -5.77 -25.37
N LEU A 92 -15.65 -5.29 -24.13
CA LEU A 92 -16.42 -4.13 -23.63
C LEU A 92 -15.63 -2.82 -23.70
N GLY A 93 -14.31 -2.88 -23.45
CA GLY A 93 -13.40 -1.73 -23.40
C GLY A 93 -13.15 -1.08 -24.77
N LYS A 94 -13.20 -1.85 -25.87
CA LYS A 94 -12.98 -1.34 -27.24
C LYS A 94 -13.87 -0.15 -27.63
N ARG A 95 -15.06 -0.03 -27.03
CA ARG A 95 -15.99 1.09 -27.26
C ARG A 95 -15.53 2.39 -26.61
N PHE A 96 -14.69 2.32 -25.57
CA PHE A 96 -14.18 3.46 -24.83
C PHE A 96 -12.81 3.92 -25.36
N TYR A 97 -11.98 3.00 -25.85
CA TYR A 97 -10.66 3.29 -26.43
C TYR A 97 -10.73 3.40 -27.96
N ASN A 98 -11.33 4.48 -28.44
CA ASN A 98 -11.46 4.72 -29.88
C ASN A 98 -10.11 5.19 -30.46
N GLY A 99 -9.39 4.31 -31.18
CA GLY A 99 -8.25 4.70 -32.03
C GLY A 99 -6.86 4.17 -31.65
N THR A 100 -6.70 3.40 -30.58
CA THR A 100 -5.37 2.88 -30.18
C THR A 100 -5.18 1.45 -30.73
N GLN A 101 -4.61 1.31 -31.92
CA GLN A 101 -4.37 0.00 -32.55
C GLN A 101 -3.22 -0.80 -31.91
N ASN A 102 -2.44 -0.18 -31.02
CA ASN A 102 -1.38 -0.80 -30.24
C ASN A 102 -1.53 -0.39 -28.77
N LEU A 103 -2.56 -0.92 -28.09
CA LEU A 103 -2.54 -0.94 -26.63
C LEU A 103 -1.45 -1.93 -26.23
N THR A 104 -0.25 -1.47 -25.88
CA THR A 104 0.61 -2.29 -25.02
C THR A 104 -0.21 -2.56 -23.76
N PRO A 105 -0.35 -3.83 -23.31
CA PRO A 105 -1.29 -4.18 -22.24
C PRO A 105 -1.16 -3.30 -21.00
N GLU A 106 0.06 -2.82 -20.71
CA GLU A 106 0.34 -1.92 -19.61
C GLU A 106 1.39 -0.89 -20.03
N PRO A 107 1.07 0.42 -20.09
CA PRO A 107 2.11 1.45 -20.16
C PRO A 107 2.98 1.40 -18.89
N PRO A 108 4.26 1.82 -18.94
CA PRO A 108 5.12 1.86 -17.76
C PRO A 108 4.45 2.71 -16.66
N TRP A 109 4.11 2.09 -15.53
CA TRP A 109 3.34 2.72 -14.46
C TRP A 109 4.20 3.65 -13.57
N LEU A 110 5.51 3.65 -13.77
CA LEU A 110 6.42 4.71 -13.33
C LEU A 110 7.62 4.72 -14.30
N GLY A 111 7.71 5.70 -15.19
CA GLY A 111 8.76 5.74 -16.25
C GLY A 111 10.21 5.79 -15.75
N LEU A 112 10.41 5.92 -14.44
CA LEU A 112 11.71 5.87 -13.76
C LEU A 112 12.09 4.47 -13.24
N LEU A 113 11.17 3.49 -13.27
CA LEU A 113 11.44 2.11 -12.88
C LEU A 113 11.97 1.30 -14.07
N HIS A 114 12.71 0.23 -13.78
CA HIS A 114 13.19 -0.71 -14.80
C HIS A 114 12.01 -1.31 -15.57
N ASP A 115 12.24 -1.60 -16.85
CA ASP A 115 11.20 -2.18 -17.70
C ASP A 115 10.73 -3.54 -17.12
N GLY A 116 9.42 -3.76 -17.11
CA GLY A 116 8.80 -4.94 -16.48
C GLY A 116 8.60 -4.89 -14.96
N MET A 117 9.08 -3.85 -14.24
CA MET A 117 8.71 -3.67 -12.83
C MET A 117 7.21 -3.36 -12.70
N ARG A 118 6.55 -3.98 -11.70
CA ARG A 118 5.11 -3.78 -11.43
C ARG A 118 4.83 -3.75 -9.94
N TYR A 119 3.82 -2.98 -9.55
CA TYR A 119 3.36 -2.92 -8.17
C TYR A 119 1.85 -2.73 -8.14
N ILE A 120 1.16 -3.83 -7.89
CA ILE A 120 -0.30 -3.93 -7.91
C ILE A 120 -0.81 -3.93 -6.48
N TYR A 121 -1.87 -3.16 -6.24
CA TYR A 121 -2.59 -3.22 -4.98
C TYR A 121 -4.09 -3.15 -5.23
N GLY A 122 -4.84 -4.08 -4.65
CA GLY A 122 -6.28 -4.10 -4.71
C GLY A 122 -6.89 -4.32 -3.33
N ILE A 123 -8.04 -3.69 -3.07
CA ILE A 123 -8.81 -3.92 -1.86
C ILE A 123 -10.31 -3.86 -2.14
N GLY A 124 -11.03 -4.86 -1.65
CA GLY A 124 -12.49 -4.86 -1.58
C GLY A 124 -12.95 -4.72 -0.14
N VAL A 125 -14.00 -3.93 0.08
CA VAL A 125 -14.60 -3.68 1.39
C VAL A 125 -16.09 -4.02 1.32
N LEU A 126 -16.56 -4.83 2.26
CA LEU A 126 -17.93 -5.32 2.35
C LEU A 126 -18.52 -5.05 3.74
N PRO A 127 -19.38 -4.03 3.88
CA PRO A 127 -20.12 -3.77 5.11
C PRO A 127 -21.13 -4.86 5.44
N LEU A 128 -21.05 -5.42 6.64
CA LEU A 128 -21.93 -6.45 7.16
C LEU A 128 -22.99 -5.86 8.10
N LYS A 129 -23.80 -4.91 7.60
CA LYS A 129 -24.88 -4.24 8.36
C LYS A 129 -24.47 -3.92 9.81
N ASN A 130 -24.94 -4.70 10.79
CA ASN A 130 -24.74 -4.47 12.22
C ASN A 130 -23.52 -5.19 12.83
N TYR A 131 -22.81 -6.02 12.07
CA TYR A 131 -21.74 -6.86 12.59
C TYR A 131 -20.35 -6.23 12.45
N GLY A 132 -20.18 -5.31 11.52
CA GLY A 132 -18.89 -4.70 11.19
C GLY A 132 -18.68 -4.67 9.69
N VAL A 133 -17.43 -4.62 9.27
CA VAL A 133 -17.04 -4.50 7.87
C VAL A 133 -15.91 -5.47 7.61
N LEU A 134 -16.04 -6.28 6.55
CA LEU A 134 -14.99 -7.14 6.05
C LEU A 134 -14.17 -6.40 4.99
N GLY A 135 -12.87 -6.67 4.95
CA GLY A 135 -11.98 -6.23 3.90
C GLY A 135 -11.16 -7.40 3.36
N MET A 136 -10.78 -7.34 2.10
CA MET A 136 -9.82 -8.27 1.51
C MET A 136 -8.88 -7.47 0.62
N ASN A 137 -7.57 -7.60 0.86
CA ASN A 137 -6.55 -6.93 0.07
C ASN A 137 -5.60 -7.92 -0.59
N TYR A 138 -5.06 -7.48 -1.72
CA TYR A 138 -4.04 -8.16 -2.48
C TYR A 138 -2.96 -7.16 -2.86
N LEU A 139 -1.70 -7.55 -2.69
CA LEU A 139 -0.54 -6.78 -3.06
C LEU A 139 0.38 -7.70 -3.85
N TYR A 140 0.86 -7.24 -5.00
CA TYR A 140 1.88 -7.92 -5.79
C TYR A 140 2.95 -6.94 -6.23
N PHE A 141 4.19 -7.39 -6.22
CA PHE A 141 5.32 -6.63 -6.71
C PHE A 141 6.25 -7.55 -7.49
N THR A 142 6.83 -7.05 -8.58
CA THR A 142 7.92 -7.73 -9.27
C THR A 142 8.96 -6.73 -9.76
N THR A 143 10.22 -7.16 -9.77
CA THR A 143 11.33 -6.42 -10.37
C THR A 143 11.37 -6.52 -11.89
N GLY A 144 10.49 -7.31 -12.50
CA GLY A 144 10.61 -7.70 -13.90
C GLY A 144 11.67 -8.77 -14.12
N VAL A 145 11.92 -9.07 -15.40
CA VAL A 145 12.90 -10.09 -15.81
C VAL A 145 14.32 -9.54 -15.58
N THR A 146 15.13 -10.32 -14.88
CA THR A 146 16.56 -10.08 -14.66
C THR A 146 17.36 -11.12 -15.45
N ASP A 147 18.26 -10.66 -16.31
CA ASP A 147 19.21 -11.51 -17.01
C ASP A 147 20.43 -11.82 -16.13
N VAL A 148 20.85 -13.08 -16.14
CA VAL A 148 22.02 -13.57 -15.43
C VAL A 148 23.16 -13.69 -16.43
N ILE A 149 24.19 -12.87 -16.23
CA ILE A 149 25.37 -12.79 -17.09
C ILE A 149 26.59 -13.17 -16.26
N ASP A 150 27.44 -14.03 -16.81
CA ASP A 150 28.68 -14.42 -16.16
C ASP A 150 29.74 -13.29 -16.22
N PRO A 151 30.84 -13.38 -15.45
CA PRO A 151 31.90 -12.36 -15.47
C PRO A 151 32.63 -12.20 -16.82
N TYR A 152 32.43 -13.13 -17.75
CA TYR A 152 32.98 -13.12 -19.10
C TYR A 152 32.00 -12.54 -20.14
N GLY A 153 30.80 -12.14 -19.71
CA GLY A 153 29.76 -11.57 -20.55
C GLY A 153 28.82 -12.61 -21.20
N ASN A 154 28.89 -13.89 -20.83
CA ASN A 154 28.01 -14.92 -21.37
C ASN A 154 26.67 -14.94 -20.63
N TYR A 155 25.59 -15.03 -21.40
CA TYR A 155 24.24 -15.23 -20.86
C TYR A 155 24.09 -16.65 -20.29
N ILE A 156 23.65 -16.74 -19.04
CA ILE A 156 23.39 -18.01 -18.34
C ILE A 156 21.90 -18.35 -18.33
N GLY A 157 21.05 -17.34 -18.18
CA GLY A 157 19.60 -17.50 -18.04
C GLY A 157 18.93 -16.22 -17.59
N SER A 158 17.63 -16.28 -17.32
CA SER A 158 16.86 -15.16 -16.76
C SER A 158 15.96 -15.63 -15.63
N TYR A 159 15.66 -14.75 -14.69
CA TYR A 159 14.73 -15.01 -13.60
C TYR A 159 13.90 -13.77 -13.30
N MET A 160 12.84 -13.94 -12.50
CA MET A 160 12.00 -12.85 -12.06
C MET A 160 11.80 -12.97 -10.55
N SER A 161 12.13 -11.89 -9.83
CA SER A 161 11.81 -11.77 -8.41
C SER A 161 10.40 -11.21 -8.25
N TYR A 162 9.65 -11.76 -7.30
CA TYR A 162 8.31 -11.28 -7.02
C TYR A 162 7.92 -11.52 -5.58
N ASP A 163 7.11 -10.59 -5.07
CA ASP A 163 6.53 -10.64 -3.74
C ASP A 163 5.01 -10.53 -3.87
N TYR A 164 4.27 -11.27 -3.05
CA TYR A 164 2.84 -11.03 -2.91
C TYR A 164 2.38 -11.14 -1.46
N ALA A 165 1.35 -10.38 -1.14
CA ALA A 165 0.66 -10.46 0.13
C ALA A 165 -0.86 -10.49 -0.09
N ILE A 166 -1.53 -11.37 0.64
CA ILE A 166 -3.00 -11.45 0.69
C ILE A 166 -3.42 -11.17 2.11
N GLY A 167 -4.35 -10.22 2.28
CA GLY A 167 -4.86 -9.82 3.58
C GLY A 167 -6.37 -10.00 3.70
N ALA A 168 -6.82 -10.46 4.86
CA ALA A 168 -8.22 -10.43 5.27
C ALA A 168 -8.36 -9.52 6.48
N SER A 169 -9.30 -8.57 6.41
CA SER A 169 -9.50 -7.53 7.40
C SER A 169 -10.91 -7.60 7.99
N PHE A 170 -11.03 -7.23 9.26
CA PHE A 170 -12.31 -7.02 9.92
C PHE A 170 -12.25 -5.77 10.79
N GLY A 171 -13.28 -4.93 10.69
CA GLY A 171 -13.37 -3.67 11.42
C GLY A 171 -14.76 -3.45 12.01
N MET A 172 -14.80 -2.80 13.16
CA MET A 172 -16.03 -2.43 13.87
C MET A 172 -16.00 -0.96 14.22
N ARG A 173 -17.18 -0.35 14.27
CA ARG A 173 -17.36 1.05 14.69
C ARG A 173 -18.36 1.16 15.83
N PHE A 174 -17.96 1.91 16.85
CA PHE A 174 -18.76 2.28 17.99
C PHE A 174 -18.85 3.81 18.06
N LYS A 175 -19.91 4.37 17.49
CA LYS A 175 -20.12 5.83 17.34
C LYS A 175 -18.97 6.49 16.56
N ARG A 176 -18.01 7.05 17.28
CA ARG A 176 -16.84 7.80 16.79
C ARG A 176 -15.56 6.98 16.81
N ILE A 177 -15.56 5.83 17.48
CA ILE A 177 -14.40 4.96 17.62
C ILE A 177 -14.52 3.85 16.57
N GLY A 178 -13.46 3.64 15.80
CA GLY A 178 -13.28 2.46 14.98
C GLY A 178 -12.08 1.66 15.47
N ILE A 179 -12.23 0.35 15.44
CA ILE A 179 -11.16 -0.62 15.67
C ILE A 179 -11.15 -1.59 14.51
N GLY A 180 -9.98 -2.09 14.15
CA GLY A 180 -9.88 -3.08 13.10
C GLY A 180 -8.57 -3.83 13.14
N MET A 181 -8.57 -4.97 12.45
CA MET A 181 -7.43 -5.84 12.32
C MET A 181 -7.33 -6.39 10.90
N THR A 182 -6.12 -6.75 10.49
CA THR A 182 -5.86 -7.47 9.23
C THR A 182 -4.92 -8.63 9.50
N GLY A 183 -5.28 -9.84 9.10
CA GLY A 183 -4.33 -10.94 8.97
C GLY A 183 -3.78 -11.00 7.56
N LYS A 184 -2.46 -11.13 7.40
CA LYS A 184 -1.76 -11.19 6.11
C LYS A 184 -0.98 -12.49 5.96
N TYR A 185 -1.05 -13.09 4.79
CA TYR A 185 -0.09 -14.06 4.31
C TYR A 185 0.87 -13.37 3.33
N ILE A 186 2.16 -13.60 3.48
CA ILE A 186 3.23 -12.96 2.72
C ILE A 186 4.08 -14.05 2.09
N TYR A 187 4.39 -13.90 0.81
CA TYR A 187 5.29 -14.74 0.06
C TYR A 187 6.29 -13.86 -0.70
N SER A 188 7.54 -14.28 -0.75
CA SER A 188 8.60 -13.58 -1.47
C SER A 188 9.54 -14.58 -2.13
N SER A 189 9.82 -14.35 -3.41
CA SER A 189 10.79 -15.11 -4.20
C SER A 189 11.91 -14.16 -4.63
N LEU A 190 13.09 -14.31 -4.01
CA LEU A 190 14.22 -13.41 -4.24
C LEU A 190 15.07 -13.85 -5.44
N ILE A 191 15.80 -14.96 -5.29
CA ILE A 191 16.77 -15.41 -6.29
C ILE A 191 16.66 -16.94 -6.43
N PRO A 192 16.49 -17.49 -7.65
CA PRO A 192 16.51 -18.94 -7.81
C PRO A 192 17.84 -19.56 -7.43
N ASP A 193 17.80 -20.78 -6.87
CA ASP A 193 18.97 -21.55 -6.41
C ASP A 193 20.09 -21.74 -7.46
N TRP A 194 19.79 -21.63 -8.76
CA TRP A 194 20.77 -21.79 -9.83
C TRP A 194 21.59 -20.52 -10.11
N VAL A 195 21.14 -19.35 -9.63
CA VAL A 195 21.80 -18.05 -9.87
C VAL A 195 22.90 -17.78 -8.85
N TYR A 196 22.72 -18.23 -7.60
CA TYR A 196 23.60 -17.89 -6.49
C TYR A 196 23.97 -19.11 -5.66
N TRP A 197 25.23 -19.18 -5.19
CA TRP A 197 25.74 -20.33 -4.43
C TRP A 197 25.20 -20.40 -2.99
N ILE A 198 24.61 -19.32 -2.47
CA ILE A 198 23.83 -19.33 -1.22
C ILE A 198 22.37 -19.57 -1.61
N LYS A 199 21.75 -20.61 -1.05
CA LYS A 199 20.33 -20.90 -1.24
C LYS A 199 19.48 -19.81 -0.58
N LEU A 200 19.14 -18.78 -1.34
CA LEU A 200 18.22 -17.70 -0.99
C LEU A 200 16.98 -17.84 -1.88
N GLY A 201 16.17 -18.86 -1.61
CA GLY A 201 15.04 -19.25 -2.45
C GLY A 201 13.77 -18.47 -2.11
N ASP A 202 12.68 -19.22 -1.92
CA ASP A 202 11.39 -18.67 -1.54
C ASP A 202 11.26 -18.56 -0.02
N GLY A 203 10.59 -17.49 0.42
CA GLY A 203 10.23 -17.26 1.81
C GLY A 203 8.73 -17.03 1.97
N TYR A 204 8.20 -17.38 3.13
CA TYR A 204 6.84 -17.04 3.53
C TYR A 204 6.80 -16.52 4.96
N SER A 205 5.80 -15.68 5.25
CA SER A 205 5.50 -15.23 6.60
C SER A 205 4.01 -14.92 6.75
N ILE A 206 3.59 -14.71 7.99
CA ILE A 206 2.28 -14.20 8.35
C ILE A 206 2.46 -12.92 9.16
N ALA A 207 1.51 -12.00 9.04
CA ALA A 207 1.52 -10.77 9.83
C ALA A 207 0.12 -10.37 10.27
N ILE A 208 0.07 -9.57 11.34
CA ILE A 208 -1.13 -8.95 11.86
C ILE A 208 -0.95 -7.44 11.83
N ASP A 209 -1.99 -6.75 11.36
CA ASP A 209 -2.18 -5.33 11.56
C ASP A 209 -3.29 -5.07 12.57
N ILE A 210 -3.13 -4.04 13.37
CA ILE A 210 -4.15 -3.55 14.31
C ILE A 210 -4.26 -2.04 14.13
N GLY A 211 -5.49 -1.53 14.17
CA GLY A 211 -5.75 -0.12 13.97
C GLY A 211 -6.84 0.40 14.88
N PHE A 212 -6.67 1.66 15.28
CA PHE A 212 -7.62 2.44 16.03
C PHE A 212 -7.87 3.75 15.28
N GLN A 213 -9.12 4.19 15.26
CA GLN A 213 -9.53 5.42 14.61
C GLN A 213 -10.56 6.15 15.49
N LEU A 214 -10.40 7.45 15.64
CA LEU A 214 -11.32 8.33 16.32
C LEU A 214 -11.75 9.44 15.35
N LYS A 215 -13.05 9.48 15.00
CA LYS A 215 -13.61 10.48 14.08
C LYS A 215 -14.53 11.47 14.81
N PHE A 216 -14.15 12.75 14.79
CA PHE A 216 -15.02 13.89 15.12
C PHE A 216 -15.34 14.65 13.84
N LYS A 217 -16.34 15.53 13.87
CA LYS A 217 -16.68 16.35 12.71
C LYS A 217 -15.51 17.26 12.34
N GLY A 218 -14.90 16.98 11.18
CA GLY A 218 -13.74 17.70 10.65
C GLY A 218 -12.43 17.48 11.39
N LEU A 219 -12.35 16.52 12.33
CA LEU A 219 -11.15 16.23 13.11
C LEU A 219 -11.05 14.72 13.35
N ASN A 220 -10.01 14.08 12.82
CA ASN A 220 -9.80 12.65 12.96
C ASN A 220 -8.40 12.36 13.50
N PHE A 221 -8.29 11.29 14.26
CA PHE A 221 -7.04 10.77 14.78
C PHE A 221 -6.99 9.26 14.59
N GLY A 222 -5.82 8.74 14.26
CA GLY A 222 -5.61 7.32 14.03
C GLY A 222 -4.29 6.83 14.62
N ILE A 223 -4.26 5.56 15.02
CA ILE A 223 -3.06 4.83 15.42
C ILE A 223 -3.11 3.47 14.74
N SER A 224 -1.97 2.99 14.24
CA SER A 224 -1.87 1.65 13.67
C SER A 224 -0.55 0.97 14.02
N LEU A 225 -0.63 -0.34 14.25
CA LEU A 225 0.49 -1.25 14.28
C LEU A 225 0.37 -2.13 13.04
N LEU A 226 1.38 -2.15 12.18
CA LEU A 226 1.32 -2.83 10.89
C LEU A 226 2.47 -3.82 10.74
N ASN A 227 2.19 -4.90 10.01
CA ASN A 227 3.11 -5.96 9.64
C ASN A 227 3.76 -6.69 10.85
N PHE A 228 3.08 -6.74 12.00
CA PHE A 228 3.60 -7.42 13.18
C PHE A 228 3.51 -8.94 13.00
N GLY A 229 4.64 -9.64 13.00
CA GLY A 229 4.68 -11.08 12.78
C GLY A 229 6.11 -11.64 12.80
N PRO A 230 6.27 -12.96 12.66
CA PRO A 230 7.58 -13.57 12.50
C PRO A 230 8.29 -13.03 11.25
N GLY A 231 9.62 -13.00 11.29
CA GLY A 231 10.42 -12.73 10.10
C GLY A 231 10.21 -13.76 9.00
N ILE A 232 10.64 -13.43 7.79
CA ILE A 232 10.67 -14.31 6.63
C ILE A 232 12.04 -14.97 6.53
N SER A 233 12.08 -16.27 6.24
CA SER A 233 13.32 -17.00 6.03
C SER A 233 13.43 -17.45 4.58
N TYR A 234 14.56 -17.15 3.94
CA TYR A 234 14.86 -17.53 2.54
C TYR A 234 15.84 -18.70 2.44
N GLY A 235 16.34 -19.18 3.57
CA GLY A 235 17.36 -20.21 3.66
C GLY A 235 17.55 -20.72 5.10
N PRO A 236 18.29 -21.81 5.30
CA PRO A 236 18.30 -22.56 6.57
C PRO A 236 18.78 -21.78 7.80
N ASN A 237 19.56 -20.70 7.61
CA ASN A 237 20.21 -19.99 8.71
C ASN A 237 19.92 -18.48 8.73
N GLU A 238 19.06 -17.98 7.84
CA GLU A 238 18.82 -16.54 7.69
C GLU A 238 17.31 -16.25 7.78
N THR A 239 16.94 -15.46 8.78
CA THR A 239 15.59 -14.93 8.98
C THR A 239 15.67 -13.42 9.02
N PHE A 240 14.88 -12.77 8.18
CA PHE A 240 14.83 -11.33 8.06
C PHE A 240 13.49 -10.83 8.61
N ARG A 241 13.53 -9.79 9.44
CA ARG A 241 12.33 -9.22 10.06
C ARG A 241 11.37 -8.63 9.02
N LEU A 242 10.08 -8.61 9.32
CA LEU A 242 9.10 -7.85 8.55
C LEU A 242 9.21 -6.35 8.86
N PRO A 243 8.75 -5.46 7.96
CA PRO A 243 8.78 -4.01 8.17
C PRO A 243 7.63 -3.62 9.12
N THR A 244 7.79 -4.02 10.38
CA THR A 244 6.85 -3.74 11.46
C THR A 244 6.91 -2.26 11.78
N ARG A 245 5.76 -1.60 11.81
CA ARG A 245 5.70 -0.17 12.09
C ARG A 245 4.55 0.20 13.00
N LEU A 246 4.83 1.11 13.93
CA LEU A 246 3.83 1.80 14.72
C LEU A 246 3.67 3.20 14.17
N GLY A 247 2.45 3.59 13.81
CA GLY A 247 2.18 4.91 13.28
C GLY A 247 1.01 5.59 13.98
N TRP A 248 1.02 6.91 13.91
CA TRP A 248 -0.09 7.75 14.32
C TRP A 248 -0.33 8.83 13.27
N GLY A 249 -1.57 9.30 13.19
CA GLY A 249 -1.99 10.24 12.17
C GLY A 249 -3.10 11.15 12.63
N PHE A 250 -3.11 12.34 12.08
CA PHE A 250 -4.13 13.36 12.30
C PHE A 250 -4.67 13.85 10.95
N SER A 251 -5.98 14.05 10.89
CA SER A 251 -6.64 14.66 9.73
C SER A 251 -7.58 15.76 10.19
N ILE A 252 -7.52 16.91 9.52
CA ILE A 252 -8.37 18.06 9.82
C ILE A 252 -9.01 18.60 8.55
N GLU A 253 -10.30 18.91 8.66
CA GLU A 253 -11.05 19.67 7.68
C GLU A 253 -11.45 21.00 8.34
N PRO A 254 -10.64 22.06 8.21
CA PRO A 254 -10.75 23.24 9.08
C PRO A 254 -12.12 23.90 9.05
N LEU A 255 -12.77 23.99 7.88
CA LEU A 255 -14.09 24.60 7.73
C LEU A 255 -15.17 23.80 8.49
N ILE A 256 -15.14 22.47 8.37
CA ILE A 256 -16.08 21.57 9.05
C ILE A 256 -15.80 21.55 10.57
N ALA A 257 -14.52 21.57 10.96
CA ALA A 257 -14.11 21.63 12.35
C ALA A 257 -14.59 22.93 13.02
N LEU A 258 -14.40 24.08 12.35
CA LEU A 258 -14.84 25.38 12.87
C LEU A 258 -16.36 25.46 13.01
N ASP A 259 -17.13 24.99 12.04
CA ASP A 259 -18.60 24.94 12.12
C ASP A 259 -19.05 24.06 13.30
N SER A 260 -18.40 22.91 13.50
CA SER A 260 -18.71 21.99 14.59
C SER A 260 -18.37 22.54 15.99
N ILE A 261 -17.31 23.35 16.13
CA ILE A 261 -16.82 23.85 17.42
C ILE A 261 -17.52 25.15 17.82
N PHE A 262 -17.59 26.11 16.90
CA PHE A 262 -17.92 27.49 17.24
C PHE A 262 -19.35 27.89 16.86
N PHE A 263 -19.85 27.43 15.72
CA PHE A 263 -20.98 28.10 15.11
C PHE A 263 -22.29 27.32 15.17
N LYS A 264 -22.30 25.98 15.10
CA LYS A 264 -23.57 25.20 14.96
C LYS A 264 -24.50 25.72 13.84
N THR A 265 -24.03 26.67 13.03
CA THR A 265 -24.74 27.43 12.01
C THR A 265 -23.86 27.40 10.78
N ARG A 266 -24.35 26.71 9.75
CA ARG A 266 -23.65 26.55 8.47
C ARG A 266 -23.28 27.93 7.93
N PHE A 267 -22.01 28.10 7.57
CA PHE A 267 -21.54 29.34 6.98
C PHE A 267 -21.99 29.40 5.52
N CYS A 268 -23.02 30.19 5.24
CA CYS A 268 -23.62 30.29 3.91
C CYS A 268 -23.32 31.62 3.22
N ILE A 269 -23.05 31.58 1.92
CA ILE A 269 -23.00 32.74 1.02
C ILE A 269 -24.12 32.57 0.01
N ASN A 270 -25.10 33.48 -0.03
CA ASN A 270 -26.28 33.41 -0.92
C ASN A 270 -27.00 32.05 -0.85
N ASP A 271 -27.32 31.57 0.36
CA ASP A 271 -27.95 30.26 0.64
C ASP A 271 -27.14 29.01 0.26
N ILE A 272 -25.92 29.18 -0.27
CA ILE A 272 -25.00 28.08 -0.55
C ILE A 272 -24.03 27.94 0.62
N ASN A 273 -23.93 26.74 1.19
CA ASN A 273 -22.99 26.46 2.25
C ASN A 273 -21.55 26.41 1.69
N VAL A 274 -20.62 27.11 2.34
CA VAL A 274 -19.24 27.22 1.85
C VAL A 274 -18.53 25.87 1.81
N THR A 275 -18.85 24.94 2.71
CA THR A 275 -18.27 23.57 2.68
C THR A 275 -18.67 22.76 1.45
N ASP A 276 -19.82 23.10 0.84
CA ASP A 276 -20.34 22.43 -0.35
C ASP A 276 -19.65 23.00 -1.61
N VAL A 277 -19.06 24.20 -1.51
CA VAL A 277 -18.29 24.82 -2.59
C VAL A 277 -16.80 24.47 -2.49
N LEU A 278 -16.25 24.50 -1.28
CA LEU A 278 -14.84 24.24 -1.02
C LEU A 278 -14.69 23.48 0.29
N ASN A 279 -14.08 22.30 0.21
CA ASN A 279 -13.57 21.59 1.37
C ASN A 279 -12.04 21.46 1.25
N ILE A 280 -11.36 21.76 2.35
CA ILE A 280 -9.91 21.65 2.47
C ILE A 280 -9.65 20.62 3.55
N LYS A 281 -8.85 19.61 3.24
CA LYS A 281 -8.40 18.60 4.18
C LYS A 281 -6.87 18.64 4.29
N TYR A 282 -6.37 18.53 5.50
CA TYR A 282 -4.95 18.35 5.78
C TYR A 282 -4.72 17.07 6.58
N ASN A 283 -3.76 16.26 6.13
CA ASN A 283 -3.32 15.05 6.83
C ASN A 283 -1.87 15.20 7.27
N LEU A 284 -1.55 14.61 8.43
CA LEU A 284 -0.21 14.51 8.97
C LEU A 284 -0.05 13.16 9.65
N ASP A 285 0.95 12.39 9.24
CA ASP A 285 1.26 11.08 9.77
C ASP A 285 2.74 10.96 10.15
N ARG A 286 3.00 10.13 11.17
CA ARG A 286 4.33 9.69 11.59
C ARG A 286 4.32 8.19 11.81
N SER A 287 5.38 7.50 11.43
CA SER A 287 5.57 6.08 11.70
C SER A 287 6.99 5.78 12.19
N TYR A 288 7.10 4.82 13.08
CA TYR A 288 8.34 4.41 13.74
C TYR A 288 8.54 2.91 13.57
N ASP A 289 9.81 2.50 13.47
CA ASP A 289 10.22 1.10 13.55
C ASP A 289 10.46 0.73 15.02
N PHE A 290 10.05 -0.47 15.45
CA PHE A 290 10.31 -0.92 16.82
C PHE A 290 11.80 -1.13 17.10
N ASP A 291 12.54 -1.56 16.08
CA ASP A 291 13.96 -1.87 16.22
C ASP A 291 14.81 -0.60 16.11
N TYR A 292 14.26 0.47 15.52
CA TYR A 292 14.90 1.78 15.35
C TYR A 292 13.95 2.91 15.81
N PRO A 293 13.62 2.97 17.12
CA PRO A 293 12.60 3.89 17.63
C PRO A 293 13.01 5.37 17.55
N ASP A 294 14.32 5.63 17.49
CA ASP A 294 14.88 6.98 17.33
C ASP A 294 14.81 7.46 15.87
N GLU A 295 14.48 6.57 14.92
CA GLU A 295 14.31 6.90 13.51
C GLU A 295 12.83 7.06 13.16
N ASP A 296 12.46 8.28 12.74
CA ASP A 296 11.17 8.53 12.08
C ASP A 296 11.24 7.96 10.65
N ILE A 297 10.95 6.67 10.53
CA ILE A 297 11.05 5.92 9.27
C ILE A 297 10.08 6.43 8.20
N TRP A 298 8.98 7.08 8.60
CA TRP A 298 8.02 7.62 7.65
C TRP A 298 7.28 8.83 8.19
N HIS A 299 7.49 9.97 7.54
CA HIS A 299 6.72 11.18 7.78
C HIS A 299 5.99 11.62 6.51
N GLY A 300 4.69 11.85 6.64
CA GLY A 300 3.84 12.25 5.53
C GLY A 300 2.96 13.42 5.92
N SER A 301 2.80 14.37 5.02
CA SER A 301 1.71 15.33 5.10
C SER A 301 1.17 15.66 3.72
N GLY A 302 -0.10 16.02 3.66
CA GLY A 302 -0.80 16.24 2.41
C GLY A 302 -1.97 17.18 2.57
N TRP A 303 -2.24 17.95 1.51
CA TRP A 303 -3.42 18.80 1.40
C TRP A 303 -4.31 18.28 0.28
N GLU A 304 -5.59 18.16 0.55
CA GLU A 304 -6.62 17.84 -0.43
C GLU A 304 -7.61 19.00 -0.52
N PHE A 305 -7.84 19.46 -1.75
CA PHE A 305 -8.79 20.53 -2.06
C PHE A 305 -9.92 19.92 -2.88
N LYS A 306 -11.14 19.94 -2.36
CA LYS A 306 -12.35 19.52 -3.07
C LYS A 306 -13.19 20.74 -3.41
N PHE A 307 -13.51 20.88 -4.70
CA PHE A 307 -14.37 21.94 -5.20
C PHE A 307 -15.71 21.33 -5.61
N PHE A 308 -16.81 21.97 -5.21
CA PHE A 308 -18.19 21.56 -5.53
C PHE A 308 -18.51 20.13 -5.05
N HIS A 309 -18.59 19.96 -3.72
CA HIS A 309 -18.84 18.67 -3.06
C HIS A 309 -20.31 18.45 -2.72
#